data_AF-A0A2D6M846-F1
#
_entry.id   AF-A0A2D6M846-F1
#
_cell.length_a   1.000
_cell.length_b   1.000
_cell.length_c   1.000
_cell.angle_alpha   90.00
_cell.angle_beta   90.00
_cell.angle_gamma   90.00
#
_symmetry.space_group_name_H-M   'P 1'
#
loop_
_entity.id
_entity.type
_entity.pdbx_description
1 polymer ?
#
loop_
_entity_poly.entity_id
_entity_poly.type
_entity_poly.pdbx_seq_one_letter_code
_entity_poly.pdbx_strand_id
1 'polypeptide(L)' 'MVVKKAVAATKSPLRTLWALAVWITGVLVSLAVGFGMIDGVLTVRYVTSTITLAAGWVVVVLTVVGVVLAIIDKVK' A
#
# COMPACT_ATOMS: atom_id res chain seq x y z
N MET A 1 34.69 19.54 -6.01
CA MET A 1 33.89 18.55 -5.26
C MET A 1 32.54 19.09 -4.80
N VAL A 2 32.44 20.38 -4.44
CA VAL A 2 31.22 21.02 -3.92
C VAL A 2 30.08 21.10 -4.95
N VAL A 3 30.40 21.40 -6.22
CA VAL A 3 29.41 21.54 -7.31
C VAL A 3 28.67 20.24 -7.64
N LYS A 4 29.35 19.08 -7.55
CA LYS A 4 28.73 17.77 -7.80
C LYS A 4 27.67 17.40 -6.76
N LYS A 5 27.81 17.87 -5.50
CA LYS A 5 26.80 17.68 -4.46
C LYS A 5 25.53 18.50 -4.71
N ALA A 6 25.66 19.70 -5.27
CA ALA A 6 24.52 20.57 -5.56
C ALA A 6 23.65 20.05 -6.72
N VAL A 7 24.27 19.49 -7.77
CA VAL A 7 23.54 18.90 -8.91
C VAL A 7 22.79 17.61 -8.50
N ALA A 8 23.37 16.80 -7.61
CA ALA A 8 22.74 15.59 -7.09
C ALA A 8 21.54 15.85 -6.15
N ALA A 9 21.36 17.10 -5.68
CA ALA A 9 20.32 17.47 -4.72
C ALA A 9 18.94 17.71 -5.35
N THR A 10 18.81 17.67 -6.68
CA THR A 10 17.50 17.79 -7.33
C THR A 10 16.78 16.44 -7.25
N LYS A 11 15.88 16.26 -6.28
CA LYS A 11 14.93 15.13 -6.28
C LYS A 11 14.17 15.17 -7.60
N SER A 12 14.47 14.24 -8.51
CA SER A 12 13.82 14.18 -9.81
C SER A 12 12.30 14.07 -9.62
N PRO A 13 11.50 15.02 -10.12
CA PRO A 13 10.05 15.06 -9.89
C PRO A 13 9.35 13.79 -10.40
N LEU A 14 9.90 13.18 -11.46
CA LEU A 14 9.46 11.89 -11.99
C LEU A 14 9.55 10.77 -10.97
N ARG A 15 10.61 10.75 -10.15
CA ARG A 15 10.79 9.73 -9.10
C ARG A 15 9.73 9.87 -8.01
N THR A 16 9.34 11.10 -7.66
CA THR A 16 8.28 11.34 -6.67
C THR A 16 6.92 10.90 -7.19
N LEU A 17 6.58 11.24 -8.43
CA LEU A 17 5.33 10.79 -9.06
C LEU A 17 5.27 9.26 -9.14
N TRP A 18 6.36 8.63 -9.58
CA TRP A 18 6.44 7.17 -9.66
C TRP A 18 6.24 6.50 -8.29
N ALA A 19 6.93 7.01 -7.25
CA ALA A 19 6.78 6.49 -5.89
C ALA A 19 5.34 6.61 -5.39
N LEU A 20 4.66 7.72 -5.69
CA LEU A 20 3.26 7.94 -5.33
C LEU A 20 2.33 7.00 -6.09
N ALA A 21 2.55 6.82 -7.39
CA ALA A 21 1.77 5.88 -8.21
C ALA A 21 1.88 4.43 -7.70
N VAL A 22 3.10 3.97 -7.39
CA VAL A 22 3.33 2.63 -6.81
C VAL A 22 2.67 2.50 -5.44
N TRP A 23 2.77 3.53 -4.59
CA TRP A 23 2.13 3.52 -3.27
C TRP A 23 0.60 3.42 -3.36
N ILE A 24 -0.04 4.26 -4.17
CA ILE A 24 -1.50 4.21 -4.39
C ILE A 24 -1.90 2.85 -4.95
N THR A 25 -1.15 2.34 -5.94
CA THR A 25 -1.42 1.03 -6.54
C THR A 25 -1.35 -0.08 -5.49
N GLY A 26 -0.34 -0.06 -4.61
CA GLY A 26 -0.21 -1.01 -3.52
C GLY A 26 -1.41 -0.99 -2.58
N VAL A 27 -1.85 0.21 -2.15
CA VAL A 27 -3.03 0.37 -1.29
C VAL A 27 -4.29 -0.18 -1.95
N LEU A 28 -4.53 0.16 -3.22
CA LEU A 28 -5.71 -0.30 -3.95
C LEU A 28 -5.72 -1.82 -4.12
N VAL A 29 -4.58 -2.42 -4.46
CA VAL A 29 -4.47 -3.88 -4.61
C VAL A 29 -4.70 -4.58 -3.27
N SER A 30 -4.12 -4.09 -2.17
CA SER A 30 -4.34 -4.67 -0.83
C SER A 30 -5.81 -4.61 -0.41
N LEU A 31 -6.49 -3.48 -0.64
CA LEU A 31 -7.91 -3.35 -0.34
C LEU A 31 -8.76 -4.26 -1.23
N ALA A 32 -8.48 -4.34 -2.53
CA ALA A 32 -9.19 -5.21 -3.45
C ALA A 32 -9.05 -6.70 -3.06
N VAL A 33 -7.86 -7.13 -2.65
CA VAL A 33 -7.63 -8.49 -2.15
C VAL A 33 -8.38 -8.72 -0.84
N GLY A 34 -8.30 -7.78 0.11
CA GLY A 34 -9.00 -7.88 1.39
C GLY A 34 -10.52 -8.00 1.24
N PHE A 35 -11.13 -7.13 0.44
CA PHE A 35 -12.57 -7.21 0.15
C PHE A 35 -12.93 -8.46 -0.65
N GLY A 36 -12.12 -8.85 -1.64
CA GLY A 36 -12.33 -10.08 -2.39
C GLY A 36 -12.31 -11.35 -1.52
N MET A 37 -11.51 -11.36 -0.46
CA MET A 37 -11.47 -12.44 0.53
C MET A 37 -12.68 -12.42 1.48
N ILE A 38 -13.20 -11.24 1.81
CA ILE A 38 -14.38 -11.08 2.67
C ILE A 38 -15.66 -11.51 1.94
N ASP A 39 -15.83 -11.06 0.69
CA ASP A 39 -17.02 -11.34 -0.13
C ASP A 39 -17.01 -12.76 -0.73
N GLY A 40 -15.96 -13.55 -0.47
CA GLY A 40 -15.84 -14.92 -0.97
C GLY A 40 -15.58 -15.02 -2.48
N VAL A 41 -15.37 -13.89 -3.17
CA VAL A 41 -14.99 -13.84 -4.59
C VAL A 41 -13.61 -14.47 -4.81
N LEU A 42 -12.73 -14.34 -3.81
CA LEU A 42 -11.37 -14.85 -3.83
C LEU A 42 -11.24 -16.03 -2.86
N THR A 43 -11.43 -17.24 -3.39
CA THR A 43 -11.25 -18.48 -2.62
C THR A 43 -9.78 -18.90 -2.65
N VAL A 44 -9.16 -19.04 -1.48
CA VAL A 44 -7.80 -19.58 -1.38
C VAL A 44 -7.87 -21.10 -1.35
N ARG A 45 -7.32 -21.74 -2.38
CA ARG A 45 -7.25 -23.20 -2.45
C ARG A 45 -6.49 -23.73 -1.22
N TYR A 46 -7.03 -24.76 -0.56
CA TYR A 46 -6.51 -25.38 0.67
C TYR A 46 -6.74 -24.62 1.99
N VAL A 47 -7.49 -23.50 2.00
CA VAL A 47 -7.82 -22.78 3.23
C VAL A 47 -9.32 -22.81 3.47
N THR A 48 -9.73 -23.07 4.71
CA THR A 48 -11.14 -23.03 5.13
C THR A 48 -11.70 -21.62 5.01
N SER A 49 -12.93 -21.49 4.50
CA SER A 49 -13.60 -20.21 4.21
C SER A 49 -13.56 -19.21 5.38
N THR A 50 -13.67 -19.69 6.62
CA THR A 50 -13.59 -18.87 7.83
C THR A 50 -12.24 -18.16 8.00
N ILE A 51 -11.14 -18.85 7.69
CA ILE A 51 -9.78 -18.33 7.81
C ILE A 51 -9.51 -17.30 6.72
N THR A 52 -9.99 -17.56 5.50
CA THR A 52 -9.91 -16.61 4.38
C THR A 52 -10.64 -15.31 4.70
N LEU A 53 -11.84 -15.40 5.28
CA LEU A 53 -12.63 -14.23 5.66
C LEU A 53 -11.94 -13.41 6.77
N ALA A 54 -11.40 -14.08 7.79
CA ALA A 54 -10.63 -13.43 8.85
C ALA A 54 -9.36 -12.74 8.30
N ALA A 55 -8.64 -13.42 7.39
CA ALA A 55 -7.45 -12.85 6.75
C ALA A 55 -7.78 -11.62 5.90
N GLY A 56 -8.92 -11.61 5.20
CA GLY A 56 -9.41 -10.44 4.47
C GLY A 56 -9.60 -9.23 5.39
N TRP A 57 -10.25 -9.42 6.54
CA TRP A 57 -10.40 -8.35 7.54
C TRP A 57 -9.07 -7.84 8.09
N VAL A 58 -8.11 -8.74 8.36
CA VAL A 58 -6.76 -8.35 8.80
C VAL A 58 -6.09 -7.44 7.75
N VAL A 59 -6.15 -7.81 6.47
CA VAL A 59 -5.57 -7.01 5.38
C VAL A 59 -6.24 -5.64 5.30
N VAL A 60 -7.57 -5.58 5.37
CA VAL A 60 -8.31 -4.30 5.30
C VAL A 60 -7.91 -3.39 6.46
N VAL A 61 -7.95 -3.89 7.69
CA VAL A 61 -7.63 -3.11 8.89
C VAL A 61 -6.18 -2.61 8.85
N LEU A 62 -5.22 -3.49 8.56
CA LEU A 62 -3.81 -3.11 8.47
C LEU A 62 -3.56 -2.09 7.34
N THR A 63 -4.24 -2.24 6.21
CA THR A 63 -4.11 -1.28 5.09
C THR A 63 -4.66 0.09 5.47
N VAL A 64 -5.85 0.14 6.10
CA VAL A 64 -6.45 1.40 6.56
C VAL A 64 -5.56 2.08 7.60
N VAL A 65 -5.11 1.35 8.61
CA VAL A 65 -4.20 1.88 9.64
C VAL A 65 -2.91 2.37 9.00
N GLY A 66 -2.31 1.59 8.08
CA GLY A 66 -1.10 1.98 7.37
C GLY A 66 -1.26 3.26 6.56
N VAL A 67 -2.39 3.43 5.86
CA VAL A 67 -2.69 4.66 5.12
C VAL A 67 -2.85 5.84 6.06
N VAL A 68 -3.59 5.70 7.16
CA VAL A 68 -3.78 6.76 8.15
C VAL A 68 -2.45 7.20 8.75
N LEU A 69 -1.60 6.24 9.15
CA LEU A 69 -0.27 6.54 9.68
C LEU A 69 0.63 7.22 8.65
N ALA A 70 0.60 6.76 7.38
CA ALA A 70 1.36 7.37 6.30
C ALA A 70 0.92 8.82 6.03
N ILE A 71 -0.38 9.12 6.13
CA ILE A 71 -0.88 10.49 6.01
C ILE A 71 -0.37 11.35 7.18
N ILE A 72 -0.46 10.84 8.42
CA ILE A 72 0.04 11.56 9.61
C ILE A 72 1.53 11.87 9.47
N ASP A 73 2.36 10.92 9.05
CA ASP A 73 3.80 11.10 8.86
C ASP A 73 4.13 12.10 7.74
N LYS A 74 3.28 12.22 6.72
CA LYS A 74 3.45 13.20 5.63
C LYS A 74 3.01 14.61 5.98
N VAL A 75 2.05 14.75 6.89
CA VAL A 75 1.51 16.05 7.31
C VAL A 75 2.36 16.67 8.44
N LYS A 76 3.01 15.83 9.24
CA LYS A 76 3.90 16.26 10.33
C LYS A 76 5.29 16.65 9.82
#